data_AF-A0A9P6G5X3-F1
#
_entry.id   AF-A0A9P6G5X3-F1
#
_cell.length_a   1.000
_cell.length_b   1.000
_cell.length_c   1.000
_cell.angle_alpha   90.00
_cell.angle_beta   90.00
_cell.angle_gamma   90.00
#
_symmetry.space_group_name_H-M   'P 1'
#
loop_
_entity.id
_entity.type
_entity.pdbx_description
1 polymer ?
#
loop_
_entity_poly.entity_id
_entity_poly.type
_entity_poly.pdbx_seq_one_letter_code
_entity_poly.pdbx_strand_id
1 'polypeptide(L)'
;MRLFNTTTFQLSEFIREETPEYVILSHCWGMEEVTLQDIELGKAPKKKEGWWKLTLRCRQAAQHGFPWIWVETCCIDKTSPTQLSEIRNSMYEWYQKSCRCYAYLIDCDSRQDFHE
;
A
#
# COMPACT_ATOMS: atom_id res chain seq x y z
N MET A 1 4.69 -6.04 10.95
CA MET A 1 4.26 -5.18 9.82
C MET A 1 3.60 -6.06 8.77
N ARG A 2 2.46 -5.67 8.22
CA ARG A 2 1.85 -6.40 7.10
C ARG A 2 2.29 -5.79 5.77
N LEU A 3 2.60 -6.64 4.80
CA LEU A 3 2.87 -6.27 3.43
C LEU A 3 1.91 -6.98 2.49
N PHE A 4 1.56 -6.31 1.41
CA PHE A 4 0.69 -6.81 0.38
C PHE A 4 1.52 -7.35 -0.79
N ASN A 5 1.29 -8.59 -1.17
CA ASN A 5 2.01 -9.23 -2.26
C ASN A 5 1.51 -8.71 -3.62
N THR A 6 2.44 -8.26 -4.45
CA THR A 6 2.12 -7.67 -5.76
C THR A 6 1.60 -8.67 -6.79
N THR A 7 1.83 -9.97 -6.57
CA THR A 7 1.42 -11.04 -7.50
C THR A 7 0.20 -11.80 -6.98
N THR A 8 0.21 -12.21 -5.72
CA THR A 8 -0.88 -13.02 -5.14
C THR A 8 -2.03 -12.18 -4.61
N PHE A 9 -1.82 -10.87 -4.41
CA PHE A 9 -2.79 -9.95 -3.82
C PHE A 9 -3.25 -10.38 -2.41
N GLN A 10 -2.35 -11.00 -1.66
CA GLN A 10 -2.56 -11.43 -0.29
C GLN A 10 -1.68 -10.64 0.67
N LEU A 11 -2.14 -10.52 1.92
CA LEU A 11 -1.35 -9.94 2.99
C LEU A 11 -0.46 -11.00 3.64
N SER A 12 0.74 -10.59 4.04
CA SER A 12 1.65 -11.40 4.84
C SER A 12 2.21 -10.53 5.95
N GLU A 13 2.35 -11.11 7.14
CA GLU A 13 2.88 -10.43 8.32
C GLU A 13 4.36 -10.76 8.49
N PHE A 14 5.15 -9.72 8.73
CA PHE A 14 6.59 -9.78 8.92
C PHE A 14 6.99 -9.11 10.23
N ILE A 15 7.89 -9.72 10.98
CA ILE A 15 8.58 -9.07 12.09
C ILE A 15 9.61 -8.06 11.54
N ARG A 16 10.01 -7.07 12.35
CA ARG A 16 10.83 -5.93 11.89
C ARG A 16 12.17 -6.39 11.32
N GLU A 17 12.76 -7.42 11.90
CA GLU A 17 14.06 -7.98 11.57
C GLU A 17 14.04 -8.80 10.26
N GLU A 18 12.87 -9.31 9.87
CA GLU A 18 12.66 -10.15 8.69
C GLU A 18 11.83 -9.45 7.60
N THR A 19 11.75 -8.13 7.69
CA THR A 19 11.00 -7.33 6.71
C THR A 19 11.72 -7.36 5.35
N PRO A 20 11.10 -7.91 4.28
CA PRO A 20 11.70 -7.93 2.96
C PRO A 20 11.71 -6.53 2.33
N GLU A 21 12.41 -6.37 1.21
CA GLU A 21 12.31 -5.15 0.40
C GLU A 21 10.87 -4.88 -0.05
N TYR A 22 10.43 -3.63 0.09
CA TYR A 22 9.07 -3.21 -0.23
C TYR A 22 9.01 -1.78 -0.72
N VAL A 23 7.95 -1.48 -1.46
CA VAL A 23 7.56 -0.12 -1.83
C VAL A 23 6.47 0.36 -0.88
N ILE A 24 6.56 1.60 -0.42
CA ILE A 24 5.51 2.21 0.39
C ILE A 24 4.62 3.10 -0.49
N LEU A 25 3.31 3.07 -0.24
CA LEU A 25 2.35 3.97 -0.89
C LEU A 25 1.93 5.05 0.11
N SER A 26 2.15 6.32 -0.23
CA SER A 26 2.02 7.40 0.74
C SER A 26 0.58 7.63 1.22
N HIS A 27 -0.37 7.57 0.28
CA HIS A 27 -1.81 7.58 0.54
C HIS A 27 -2.57 7.37 -0.78
N CYS A 28 -3.68 6.64 -0.76
CA CYS A 28 -4.52 6.40 -1.92
C CYS A 28 -5.78 7.28 -1.85
N TRP A 29 -5.65 8.59 -2.03
CA TRP A 29 -6.80 9.51 -2.01
C TRP A 29 -7.89 9.07 -3.00
N GLY A 30 -9.07 8.70 -2.49
CA GLY A 30 -10.20 8.30 -3.33
C GLY A 30 -11.38 7.71 -2.57
N MET A 31 -12.48 7.54 -3.29
CA MET A 31 -13.67 6.82 -2.81
C MET A 31 -13.42 5.31 -2.87
N GLU A 32 -14.07 4.54 -1.99
CA GLU A 32 -14.02 3.07 -1.99
C GLU A 32 -12.61 2.47 -1.83
N GLU A 33 -11.86 2.91 -0.81
CA GLU A 33 -10.58 2.29 -0.45
C GLU A 33 -10.77 0.80 -0.06
N VAL A 34 -9.71 0.03 -0.31
CA VAL A 34 -9.61 -1.37 0.10
C VAL A 34 -9.08 -1.42 1.52
N THR A 35 -9.86 -2.01 2.43
CA THR A 35 -9.49 -2.17 3.84
C THR A 35 -8.81 -3.51 4.09
N LEU A 36 -8.21 -3.67 5.27
CA LEU A 36 -7.69 -4.96 5.72
C LEU A 36 -8.77 -6.05 5.69
N GLN A 37 -9.95 -5.73 6.20
CA GLN A 37 -11.09 -6.65 6.28
C GLN A 37 -11.57 -7.07 4.90
N ASP A 38 -11.53 -6.19 3.89
CA ASP A 38 -11.88 -6.57 2.51
C ASP A 38 -10.95 -7.67 1.98
N ILE A 39 -9.66 -7.62 2.33
CA ILE A 39 -8.67 -8.63 1.91
C ILE A 39 -8.85 -9.93 2.71
N GLU A 40 -8.98 -9.85 4.03
CA GLU A 40 -9.10 -11.02 4.92
C GLU A 40 -10.37 -11.83 4.68
N LEU A 41 -11.47 -11.19 4.28
CA LEU A 41 -12.72 -11.86 3.91
C LEU A 41 -12.61 -12.68 2.59
N GLY A 42 -11.44 -12.68 1.93
CA GLY A 42 -11.15 -13.48 0.75
C GLY A 42 -11.94 -13.09 -0.49
N LYS A 43 -12.72 -12.01 -0.42
CA LYS A 43 -13.48 -11.46 -1.54
C LYS A 43 -12.73 -10.24 -2.04
N ALA A 44 -11.75 -10.45 -2.93
CA ALA A 44 -11.11 -9.36 -3.67
C ALA A 44 -12.19 -8.35 -4.09
N PRO A 45 -12.19 -7.11 -3.58
CA PRO A 45 -13.30 -6.18 -3.73
C PRO A 45 -13.24 -5.55 -5.13
N LYS A 46 -13.38 -6.37 -6.18
CA LYS A 46 -13.23 -5.98 -7.60
C LYS A 46 -14.18 -4.87 -8.03
N LYS A 47 -15.24 -4.61 -7.26
CA LYS A 47 -16.20 -3.52 -7.49
C LYS A 47 -15.76 -2.18 -6.91
N LYS A 48 -14.75 -2.17 -6.01
CA LYS A 48 -14.20 -0.95 -5.42
C LYS A 48 -13.18 -0.31 -6.36
N GLU A 49 -13.28 0.99 -6.55
CA GLU A 49 -12.30 1.76 -7.32
C GLU A 49 -10.89 1.63 -6.72
N GLY A 50 -10.79 1.59 -5.39
CA GLY A 50 -9.53 1.38 -4.67
C GLY A 50 -8.82 0.07 -5.06
N TRP A 51 -9.57 -0.99 -5.44
CA TRP A 51 -8.98 -2.26 -5.86
C TRP A 51 -8.23 -2.12 -7.18
N TRP A 52 -8.83 -1.42 -8.14
CA TRP A 52 -8.17 -1.12 -9.41
C TRP A 52 -6.88 -0.32 -9.18
N LYS A 53 -6.93 0.73 -8.37
CA LYS A 53 -5.74 1.54 -8.03
C LYS A 53 -4.65 0.69 -7.37
N LEU A 54 -5.02 -0.15 -6.40
CA LEU A 54 -4.08 -1.03 -5.69
C LEU A 54 -3.41 -2.01 -6.66
N THR A 55 -4.17 -2.66 -7.55
CA THR A 55 -3.62 -3.61 -8.53
C THR A 55 -2.71 -2.94 -9.56
N LEU A 56 -3.02 -1.71 -9.98
CA LEU A 56 -2.13 -0.91 -10.85
C LEU A 56 -0.78 -0.63 -10.17
N ARG A 57 -0.80 -0.28 -8.88
CA ARG A 57 0.43 -0.04 -8.11
C ARG A 57 1.21 -1.32 -7.85
N CYS A 58 0.52 -2.44 -7.61
CA CYS A 58 1.16 -3.75 -7.54
C CYS A 58 1.90 -4.08 -8.83
N ARG A 59 1.25 -3.86 -9.99
CA ARG A 59 1.86 -4.07 -11.29
C ARG A 59 3.10 -3.19 -11.49
N GLN A 60 3.02 -1.90 -11.12
CA GLN A 60 4.15 -0.98 -11.21
C GLN A 60 5.31 -1.40 -10.29
N ALA A 61 5.03 -1.81 -9.05
CA ALA A 61 6.03 -2.32 -8.12
C ALA A 61 6.70 -3.60 -8.65
N ALA A 62 5.91 -4.56 -9.14
CA ALA A 62 6.40 -5.80 -9.73
C ALA A 62 7.30 -5.54 -10.95
N GLN A 63 6.93 -4.59 -11.83
CA GLN A 63 7.76 -4.17 -12.96
C GLN A 63 9.12 -3.59 -12.53
N HIS A 64 9.19 -2.99 -11.36
CA HIS A 64 10.43 -2.48 -10.77
C HIS A 64 11.15 -3.52 -9.90
N GLY A 65 10.69 -4.77 -9.87
CA GLY A 65 11.33 -5.87 -9.14
C GLY A 65 10.93 -5.98 -7.67
N PHE A 66 9.91 -5.26 -7.21
CA PHE A 66 9.46 -5.28 -5.82
C PHE A 66 8.27 -6.22 -5.63
N PRO A 67 8.42 -7.35 -4.91
CA PRO A 67 7.32 -8.29 -4.70
C PRO A 67 6.32 -7.82 -3.64
N TRP A 68 6.70 -6.85 -2.82
CA TRP A 68 5.91 -6.39 -1.68
C TRP A 68 5.64 -4.90 -1.74
N ILE A 69 4.42 -4.53 -1.35
CA ILE A 69 4.07 -3.13 -1.09
C ILE A 69 3.45 -2.98 0.29
N TRP A 70 3.63 -1.80 0.89
CA TRP A 70 2.91 -1.38 2.08
C TRP A 70 1.90 -0.31 1.71
N VAL A 71 0.66 -0.48 2.16
CA VAL A 71 -0.45 0.46 1.90
C VAL A 71 -1.23 0.66 3.18
N GLU A 72 -1.39 1.91 3.61
CA GLU A 72 -2.05 2.26 4.87
C GLU A 72 -3.47 1.68 4.98
N THR A 73 -4.21 1.65 3.88
CA THR A 73 -5.63 1.30 3.87
C THR A 73 -5.88 -0.18 4.17
N CYS A 74 -5.02 -1.07 3.66
CA CYS A 74 -5.20 -2.53 3.77
C CYS A 74 -4.12 -3.24 4.60
N CYS A 75 -2.99 -2.61 4.91
CA CYS A 75 -1.96 -3.21 5.77
C CYS A 75 -2.18 -2.91 7.26
N ILE A 76 -3.01 -1.92 7.58
CA ILE A 76 -3.34 -1.50 8.95
C ILE A 76 -4.73 -1.98 9.32
N ASP A 77 -4.85 -2.56 10.50
CA ASP A 77 -6.14 -2.74 11.15
C ASP A 77 -6.57 -1.43 11.79
N LYS A 78 -7.39 -0.68 11.06
CA LYS A 78 -7.97 0.58 11.54
C LYS A 78 -9.02 0.37 12.63
N THR A 79 -9.41 -0.87 12.94
CA THR A 79 -10.37 -1.18 14.01
C THR A 79 -9.72 -1.35 15.38
N SER A 80 -8.38 -1.45 15.43
CA SER A 80 -7.60 -1.62 16.65
C SER A 80 -6.91 -0.31 17.07
N PRO A 81 -7.38 0.38 18.13
CA PRO A 81 -6.76 1.62 18.60
C PRO A 81 -5.31 1.46 19.04
N THR A 82 -4.97 0.30 19.60
CA THR A 82 -3.61 -0.07 20.00
C THR A 82 -2.69 -0.16 18.79
N GLN A 83 -3.14 -0.79 17.71
CA GLN A 83 -2.34 -0.86 16.48
C GLN A 83 -2.18 0.53 15.83
N LEU A 84 -3.21 1.38 15.87
CA LEU A 84 -3.13 2.74 15.34
C LEU A 84 -2.10 3.62 16.07
N SER A 85 -1.91 3.45 17.38
CA SER A 85 -0.89 4.21 18.12
C SER A 85 0.52 3.72 17.81
N GLU A 86 0.72 2.41 17.72
CA GLU A 86 2.01 1.79 17.37
C GLU A 86 2.46 2.16 15.96
N ILE A 87 1.54 2.13 14.99
CA ILE A 87 1.86 2.45 13.61
C ILE A 87 2.18 3.93 13.46
N ARG A 88 1.46 4.83 14.13
CA ARG A 88 1.77 6.26 14.09
C ARG A 88 3.21 6.55 14.51
N ASN A 89 3.70 5.87 15.54
CA ASN A 89 5.07 6.01 16.02
C ASN A 89 6.10 5.32 15.12
N SER A 90 5.69 4.28 14.39
CA SER A 90 6.57 3.46 13.53
C SER A 90 6.52 3.83 12.05
N MET A 91 5.56 4.67 11.65
CA MET A 91 5.28 4.98 10.25
C MET A 91 6.51 5.65 9.62
N TYR A 92 7.09 6.66 10.28
CA TYR A 92 8.31 7.33 9.80
C TYR A 92 9.45 6.36 9.52
N GLU A 93 9.65 5.36 10.40
CA GLU A 93 10.66 4.33 10.21
C GLU A 93 10.35 3.44 9.00
N TRP A 94 9.07 3.11 8.77
CA TRP A 94 8.66 2.32 7.61
C TRP A 94 8.85 3.10 6.30
N TYR A 95 8.51 4.39 6.28
CA TYR A 95 8.83 5.24 5.14
C TYR A 95 10.33 5.30 4.88
N GLN A 96 11.14 5.49 5.93
CA GLN A 96 12.59 5.54 5.83
C GLN A 96 13.20 4.23 5.30
N LYS A 97 12.66 3.08 5.73
CA LYS A 97 13.15 1.75 5.33
C LYS A 97 12.60 1.26 3.99
N SER A 98 11.57 1.90 3.45
CA SER A 98 11.02 1.54 2.14
C SER A 98 12.04 1.79 1.03
N CYS A 99 12.06 0.92 0.02
CA CYS A 99 12.97 1.07 -1.12
C CYS A 99 12.54 2.24 -2.02
N ARG A 100 11.23 2.47 -2.13
CA ARG A 100 10.62 3.56 -2.89
C ARG A 100 9.31 3.99 -2.23
N CYS A 101 8.95 5.26 -2.44
CA CYS A 101 7.66 5.80 -2.08
C CYS A 101 6.87 6.17 -3.35
N TYR A 102 5.68 5.59 -3.53
CA TYR A 102 4.77 5.97 -4.60
C TYR A 102 3.68 6.90 -4.06
N ALA A 103 3.58 8.08 -4.64
CA ALA A 103 2.49 9.01 -4.40
C ALA A 103 1.48 8.94 -5.55
N TYR A 104 0.19 8.98 -5.22
CA TYR A 104 -0.88 9.20 -6.19
C TYR A 104 -1.51 10.56 -5.92
N LEU A 105 -1.37 11.45 -6.90
CA LEU A 105 -1.98 12.78 -6.89
C LEU A 105 -3.17 12.73 -7.85
N ILE A 106 -4.39 12.81 -7.28
CA ILE A 106 -5.64 12.66 -8.02
C ILE A 106 -5.99 13.91 -8.85
N ASP A 107 -5.42 15.04 -8.48
CA ASP A 107 -5.63 16.39 -9.01
C ASP A 107 -4.55 16.82 -10.01
N CYS A 108 -3.55 15.97 -10.27
CA CYS A 108 -2.55 16.21 -11.31
C CYS A 108 -3.00 15.56 -12.62
N ASP A 109 -3.32 16.39 -13.60
CA ASP A 109 -3.50 15.93 -14.97
C ASP A 109 -2.15 15.42 -15.51
N SER A 110 -2.11 14.20 -16.03
CA SER A 110 -0.88 13.54 -16.52
C SER A 110 -0.25 14.22 -17.75
N ARG A 111 -0.83 15.34 -18.22
CA ARG A 111 -0.34 16.18 -19.33
C ARG A 111 0.20 17.52 -18.83
N GLN A 112 1.22 17.48 -18.00
CA GLN A 112 2.19 18.58 -17.99
C GLN A 112 3.46 18.04 -18.59
N ASP A 113 3.67 18.37 -19.87
CA ASP A 113 4.97 18.31 -20.50
C ASP A 113 5.93 19.10 -19.61
N PHE A 114 6.85 18.40 -18.96
CA PHE A 114 7.98 19.02 -18.29
C PHE A 114 8.84 19.65 -19.39
N HIS A 115 8.64 20.93 -19.66
CA HIS A 115 9.61 21.73 -20.37
C HIS A 115 10.77 22.03 -19.40
N GLU A 116 11.92 21.41 -19.66
CA GLU A 116 13.23 21.81 -19.11
C GLU A 116 13.62 23.23 -19.55
#